data_AF-X1VEU9-F1
#
_entry.id   AF-X1VEU9-F1
#
_cell.length_a   1.000
_cell.length_b   1.000
_cell.length_c   1.000
_cell.angle_alpha   90.00
_cell.angle_beta   90.00
_cell.angle_gamma   90.00
#
_symmetry.space_group_name_H-M   'P 1'
#
loop_
_entity.id
_entity.type
_entity.pdbx_description
1 polymer ?
#
loop_
_entity_poly.entity_id
_entity_poly.type
_entity_poly.pdbx_seq_one_letter_code
_entity_poly.pdbx_strand_id
1 'polypeptide(L)'
;IGIVTFSDSLKSYVPPRSVQSQLKEIIKVLSLSEPSGTTITGNILHTLAEKISVRSLIIFISDLILDPDELMYGLKHFRHNGHEVLVFHIIDPMELQF
;
A
#
# COMPACT_ATOMS: atom_id res chain seq x y z
N ILE A 1 -4.50 -13.54 -0.36
CA ILE A 1 -4.12 -12.19 -0.87
C ILE A 1 -5.12 -11.15 -0.36
N GLY A 2 -4.70 -9.91 -0.18
CA GLY A 2 -5.55 -8.78 0.22
C GLY A 2 -5.12 -7.51 -0.52
N ILE A 3 -5.89 -6.43 -0.40
CA ILE A 3 -5.53 -5.13 -0.95
C ILE A 3 -5.88 -4.00 0.02
N VAL A 4 -5.05 -2.97 0.02
CA VAL A 4 -5.33 -1.68 0.64
C VAL A 4 -5.17 -0.61 -0.43
N THR A 5 -6.09 0.33 -0.51
CA THR A 5 -5.90 1.59 -1.25
C THR A 5 -6.00 2.75 -0.28
N PHE A 6 -5.15 3.76 -0.47
CA PHE A 6 -5.07 4.92 0.41
C PHE A 6 -4.59 6.15 -0.37
N SER A 7 -4.83 7.33 0.18
CA SER A 7 -4.20 8.58 -0.25
C SER A 7 -3.92 9.47 0.96
N ASP A 8 -4.85 10.36 1.31
CA ASP A 8 -4.87 11.16 2.54
C ASP A 8 -5.52 10.39 3.70
N SER A 9 -6.19 9.29 3.36
CA SER A 9 -6.97 8.43 4.23
C SER A 9 -7.07 7.03 3.62
N LEU A 10 -7.45 6.05 4.45
CA LEU A 10 -7.72 4.69 3.98
C LEU A 10 -8.98 4.70 3.10
N LYS A 11 -8.85 4.36 1.81
CA LYS A 11 -9.97 4.36 0.85
C LYS A 11 -10.65 3.01 0.75
N SER A 12 -9.87 1.93 0.76
CA SER A 12 -10.43 0.57 0.75
C SER A 12 -9.52 -0.41 1.46
N TYR A 13 -10.12 -1.44 2.06
CA TYR A 13 -9.40 -2.51 2.73
C TYR A 13 -10.10 -3.85 2.51
N VAL A 14 -9.44 -4.71 1.75
CA VAL A 14 -9.82 -6.11 1.59
C VAL A 14 -8.81 -6.94 2.39
N PRO A 15 -9.19 -7.49 3.56
CA PRO A 15 -8.27 -8.23 4.40
C PRO A 15 -7.76 -9.49 3.69
N PRO A 16 -6.52 -9.93 3.96
CA PRO A 16 -5.96 -11.11 3.34
C PRO A 16 -6.76 -12.37 3.70
N ARG A 17 -7.25 -13.10 2.69
CA ARG A 17 -7.90 -14.41 2.85
C ARG A 17 -7.38 -15.40 1.82
N SER A 18 -7.52 -16.69 2.12
CA SER A 18 -7.12 -17.82 1.27
C SER A 18 -8.34 -18.51 0.65
N VAL A 19 -9.10 -17.77 -0.16
CA VAL A 19 -10.29 -18.26 -0.87
C VAL A 19 -10.24 -17.86 -2.35
N GLN A 20 -10.85 -18.66 -3.24
CA GLN A 20 -10.78 -18.43 -4.69
C GLN A 20 -11.44 -17.11 -5.14
N SER A 21 -12.51 -16.68 -4.47
CA SER A 21 -13.23 -15.45 -4.79
C SER A 21 -12.43 -14.18 -4.52
N GLN A 22 -11.32 -14.29 -3.78
CA GLN A 22 -10.55 -13.15 -3.29
C GLN A 22 -9.97 -12.28 -4.41
N LEU A 23 -9.47 -12.90 -5.49
CA LEU A 23 -8.91 -12.16 -6.61
C LEU A 23 -9.97 -11.29 -7.30
N LYS A 24 -11.19 -11.81 -7.47
CA LYS A 24 -12.30 -11.07 -8.07
C LYS A 24 -12.68 -9.85 -7.24
N GLU A 25 -12.67 -9.98 -5.92
CA GLU A 25 -12.95 -8.86 -5.01
C GLU A 25 -11.87 -7.76 -5.10
N ILE A 26 -10.61 -8.16 -5.16
CA ILE A 26 -9.49 -7.21 -5.33
C ILE A 26 -9.60 -6.47 -6.67
N ILE A 27 -9.84 -7.19 -7.77
CA ILE A 27 -10.02 -6.58 -9.10
C ILE A 27 -11.20 -5.61 -9.09
N LYS A 28 -12.31 -5.96 -8.45
CA LYS A 28 -13.47 -5.09 -8.32
C LYS A 28 -13.11 -3.79 -7.59
N VAL A 29 -12.41 -3.87 -6.46
CA VAL A 29 -11.97 -2.69 -5.71
C VAL A 29 -11.06 -1.80 -6.56
N LEU A 30 -10.11 -2.38 -7.29
CA LEU A 30 -9.23 -1.65 -8.19
C LEU A 30 -9.98 -1.00 -9.37
N SER A 31 -10.98 -1.68 -9.93
CA SER A 31 -11.76 -1.13 -11.05
C SER A 31 -12.65 0.05 -10.67
N LEU A 32 -12.99 0.14 -9.38
CA LEU A 32 -13.83 1.20 -8.81
C LEU A 32 -13.02 2.27 -8.08
N SER A 33 -11.70 2.10 -7.95
CA SER A 33 -10.86 3.06 -7.24
C SER A 33 -10.57 4.27 -8.13
N GLU A 34 -10.92 5.45 -7.65
CA GLU A 34 -10.58 6.71 -8.29
C GLU A 34 -9.49 7.45 -7.49
N PRO A 35 -8.46 8.00 -8.16
CA PRO A 35 -7.48 8.86 -7.51
C PRO A 35 -8.17 10.06 -6.85
N SER A 36 -7.89 10.30 -5.57
CA SER A 36 -8.46 11.41 -4.82
C SER A 36 -7.57 11.81 -3.65
N GLY A 37 -7.56 13.11 -3.30
CA GLY A 37 -6.79 13.64 -2.18
C GLY A 37 -5.30 13.79 -2.47
N THR A 38 -4.54 14.11 -1.41
CA THR A 38 -3.06 14.17 -1.42
C THR A 38 -2.47 12.94 -0.75
N THR A 39 -1.26 12.54 -1.13
CA THR A 39 -0.59 11.38 -0.53
C THR A 39 -0.04 11.76 0.85
N ILE A 40 -0.70 11.35 1.94
CA ILE A 40 -0.23 11.53 3.32
C ILE A 40 -0.14 10.16 3.97
N THR A 41 1.07 9.68 4.21
CA THR A 41 1.29 8.23 4.35
C THR A 41 1.81 7.78 5.70
N GLY A 42 2.55 8.61 6.45
CA GLY A 42 3.20 8.18 7.69
C GLY A 42 2.25 7.49 8.67
N ASN A 43 1.16 8.18 9.06
CA ASN A 43 0.17 7.63 9.99
C ASN A 43 -0.61 6.44 9.44
N ILE A 44 -0.89 6.43 8.13
CA ILE A 44 -1.68 5.36 7.50
C ILE A 44 -0.87 4.06 7.47
N LEU A 45 0.39 4.12 7.05
CA LEU A 45 1.27 2.96 6.99
C LEU A 45 1.48 2.37 8.38
N HIS A 46 1.64 3.23 9.39
CA HIS A 46 1.75 2.78 10.78
C HIS A 46 0.48 2.03 11.24
N THR A 47 -0.69 2.63 11.02
CA THR A 47 -1.99 2.01 11.36
C THR A 47 -2.20 0.68 10.63
N LEU A 48 -1.77 0.60 9.37
CA LEU A 48 -1.86 -0.63 8.58
C LEU A 48 -0.91 -1.72 9.10
N ALA A 49 0.30 -1.37 9.52
CA ALA A 49 1.25 -2.31 10.09
C ALA A 49 0.75 -2.95 11.40
N GLU A 50 -0.05 -2.23 12.19
CA GLU A 50 -0.72 -2.79 13.36
C GLU A 50 -1.92 -3.69 13.00
N LYS A 51 -2.65 -3.33 11.94
CA LYS A 51 -3.86 -4.05 11.50
C LYS A 51 -3.56 -5.39 10.84
N ILE A 52 -2.41 -5.51 10.16
CA ILE A 52 -2.00 -6.75 9.47
C ILE A 52 -1.22 -7.62 10.47
N SER A 53 -1.94 -8.46 11.22
CA SER A 53 -1.35 -9.27 12.31
C SER A 53 -0.55 -10.49 11.86
N VAL A 54 -0.64 -10.87 10.58
CA VAL A 54 0.00 -12.10 10.06
C VAL A 54 1.18 -11.74 9.17
N ARG A 55 2.35 -12.30 9.51
CA ARG A 55 3.57 -12.17 8.70
C ARG A 55 3.27 -12.47 7.23
N SER A 56 3.65 -11.53 6.37
CA SER A 56 3.27 -11.55 4.96
C SER A 56 4.25 -10.71 4.15
N LEU A 57 4.26 -10.96 2.84
CA LEU A 57 4.89 -10.08 1.87
C LEU A 57 3.97 -8.88 1.63
N ILE A 58 4.45 -7.69 1.97
CA ILE A 58 3.80 -6.42 1.67
C ILE A 58 4.39 -5.91 0.37
N ILE A 59 3.51 -5.67 -0.61
CA ILE A 59 3.88 -5.09 -1.90
C ILE A 59 3.32 -3.67 -1.92
N PHE A 60 4.21 -2.69 -1.84
CA PHE A 60 3.89 -1.27 -1.91
C PHE A 60 4.08 -0.79 -3.34
N ILE A 61 3.07 -0.16 -3.93
CA ILE A 61 3.07 0.30 -5.33
C ILE A 61 2.73 1.78 -5.32
N SER A 62 3.67 2.64 -5.73
CA SER A 62 3.50 4.10 -5.71
C SER A 62 4.56 4.77 -6.59
N ASP A 63 4.27 5.97 -7.05
CA ASP A 63 5.20 6.95 -7.63
C ASP A 63 6.21 7.54 -6.61
N LEU A 64 6.07 7.20 -5.32
CA LEU A 64 6.94 7.64 -4.23
C LEU A 64 7.07 9.17 -4.09
N ILE A 65 6.08 9.92 -4.58
CA ILE A 65 6.00 11.38 -4.43
C ILE A 65 5.42 11.72 -3.05
N LEU A 66 6.25 11.56 -2.01
CA LEU A 66 5.89 11.71 -0.60
C LEU A 66 7.14 11.99 0.25
N ASP A 67 6.96 12.26 1.55
CA ASP A 67 8.07 12.45 2.48
C ASP A 67 8.86 11.13 2.73
N PRO A 68 10.16 11.07 2.42
CA PRO A 68 10.95 9.84 2.56
C PRO A 68 11.07 9.33 4.01
N ASP A 69 11.10 10.22 5.00
CA ASP A 69 11.24 9.87 6.40
C ASP A 69 9.94 9.23 6.92
N GLU A 70 8.78 9.79 6.54
CA GLU A 70 7.47 9.21 6.84
C GLU A 70 7.30 7.81 6.23
N LEU A 71 7.71 7.64 4.96
CA LEU A 71 7.69 6.34 4.30
C LEU A 71 8.60 5.34 5.01
N MET A 72 9.83 5.74 5.32
CA MET A 72 10.76 4.84 6.02
C MET A 72 10.25 4.45 7.39
N TYR A 73 9.62 5.36 8.12
CA TYR A 73 9.01 5.04 9.40
C TYR A 73 7.91 3.97 9.24
N GLY A 74 7.01 4.13 8.28
CA GLY A 74 5.96 3.15 7.98
C GLY A 74 6.51 1.78 7.55
N LEU A 75 7.44 1.76 6.59
CA LEU A 75 8.06 0.53 6.09
C LEU A 75 8.89 -0.21 7.16
N LYS A 76 9.60 0.52 8.02
CA LYS A 76 10.31 -0.05 9.16
C LYS A 76 9.35 -0.73 10.14
N HIS A 77 8.17 -0.16 10.37
CA HIS A 77 7.17 -0.77 11.24
C HIS A 77 6.69 -2.13 10.69
N PHE A 78 6.40 -2.22 9.39
CA PHE A 78 6.09 -3.51 8.76
C PHE A 78 7.23 -4.52 8.96
N ARG A 79 8.48 -4.11 8.73
CA ARG A 79 9.63 -5.00 8.95
C ARG A 79 9.78 -5.43 10.40
N HIS A 80 9.54 -4.53 11.35
CA HIS A 80 9.57 -4.83 12.79
C HIS A 80 8.55 -5.90 13.16
N ASN A 81 7.35 -5.85 12.56
CA ASN A 81 6.29 -6.83 12.75
C ASN A 81 6.53 -8.15 11.97
N GLY A 82 7.69 -8.29 11.32
CA GLY A 82 8.12 -9.50 10.63
C GLY A 82 7.57 -9.65 9.21
N HIS A 83 7.14 -8.55 8.59
CA HIS A 83 6.75 -8.53 7.17
C HIS A 83 7.95 -8.33 6.25
N GLU A 84 7.85 -8.89 5.04
CA GLU A 84 8.77 -8.58 3.95
C GLU A 84 8.28 -7.37 3.16
N VAL A 85 9.19 -6.41 3.03
CA VAL A 85 9.17 -5.12 2.31
C VAL A 85 9.43 -5.16 0.80
N LEU A 86 8.46 -5.21 -0.13
CA LEU A 86 8.74 -4.96 -1.56
C LEU A 86 8.10 -3.67 -2.04
N VAL A 87 8.90 -2.79 -2.66
CA VAL A 87 8.44 -1.51 -3.22
C VAL A 87 8.56 -1.54 -4.74
N PHE A 88 7.47 -1.26 -5.43
CA PHE A 88 7.44 -0.95 -6.86
C PHE A 88 7.25 0.54 -7.04
N HIS A 89 8.29 1.18 -7.56
CA HIS A 89 8.26 2.57 -7.98
C HIS A 89 7.60 2.64 -9.37
N ILE A 90 6.44 3.29 -9.46
CA ILE A 90 5.82 3.62 -10.75
C ILE A 90 6.46 4.91 -11.25
N ILE A 91 7.18 4.82 -12.37
CA ILE A 91 7.82 5.96 -13.02
C ILE A 91 6.92 6.45 -14.15
N ASP A 92 6.68 7.77 -14.22
CA ASP A 92 6.06 8.36 -15.42
C ASP A 92 7.09 8.40 -16.57
N PRO A 93 6.73 8.03 -17.82
CA PRO A 93 7.66 8.09 -18.95
C PRO A 93 8.33 9.45 -19.15
N MET A 94 7.70 10.55 -18.74
CA MET A 94 8.30 11.88 -18.76
C MET A 94 9.45 12.01 -17.75
N GLU A 95 9.37 11.38 -16.59
CA GLU A 95 10.43 11.41 -15.56
C GLU A 95 11.72 10.71 -16.04
N LEU A 96 11.63 9.79 -17.00
CA LEU A 96 12.80 9.12 -17.59
C LEU A 96 13.61 10.01 -18.53
N GLN A 97 13.06 11.14 -18.98
CA GLN A 97 13.65 11.99 -20.03
C GLN A 97 14.35 13.24 -19.50
N PHE A 98 14.44 13.42 -18.17
CA PHE A 98 15.09 14.58 -17.53
C PHE A 98 16.41 14.23 -16.84
#